data_AF-A0A819MCM1-F1
#
_entry.id   AF-A0A819MCM1-F1
#
_cell.length_a   1.000
_cell.length_b   1.000
_cell.length_c   1.000
_cell.angle_alpha   90.00
_cell.angle_beta   90.00
_cell.angle_gamma   90.00
#
_symmetry.space_group_name_H-M   'P 1'
#
loop_
_entity.id
_entity.type
_entity.pdbx_description
1 polymer ?
#
loop_
_entity_poly.entity_id
_entity_poly.type
_entity_poly.pdbx_seq_one_letter_code
_entity_poly.pdbx_strand_id
1 'polypeptide(L)' 'IMYTIYAGLGALAFSIFLAVDTQLIMGGKRHEISAEDHVFASIMLYLDIVYIFIYLLQLIGDRE' A
#
# COMPACT_ATOMS: atom_id res chain seq x y z
N ILE A 1 -13.46 -5.33 18.14
CA ILE A 1 -13.81 -3.91 17.91
C ILE A 1 -12.58 -3.03 17.75
N MET A 2 -11.75 -2.78 18.78
CA MET A 2 -10.55 -1.92 18.62
C MET A 2 -9.56 -2.46 17.56
N TYR A 3 -9.30 -3.76 17.55
CA TYR A 3 -8.48 -4.41 16.51
C TYR A 3 -9.05 -4.23 15.11
N THR A 4 -10.37 -4.40 14.95
CA THR A 4 -11.09 -4.20 13.68
C THR A 4 -10.99 -2.76 13.19
N ILE A 5 -11.14 -1.77 14.09
CA ILE A 5 -11.00 -0.34 13.75
C ILE A 5 -9.56 -0.03 13.34
N TYR A 6 -8.57 -0.52 14.09
CA TYR A 6 -7.16 -0.35 13.78
C TYR A 6 -6.81 -0.93 12.40
N ALA A 7 -7.25 -2.16 12.13
CA ALA A 7 -6.99 -2.82 10.86
C ALA A 7 -7.72 -2.13 9.69
N GLY A 8 -8.95 -1.65 9.91
CA GLY A 8 -9.71 -0.88 8.93
C GLY A 8 -9.03 0.44 8.54
N LEU A 9 -8.54 1.19 9.53
CA LEU A 9 -7.78 2.42 9.29
C LEU A 9 -6.46 2.14 8.59
N GLY A 10 -5.75 1.07 8.99
CA GLY A 10 -4.51 0.63 8.34
C GLY A 10 -4.71 0.27 6.87
N ALA A 11 -5.71 -0.56 6.57
CA ALA A 11 -6.04 -0.94 5.20
C ALA A 11 -6.39 0.28 4.32
N LEU A 12 -7.17 1.22 4.85
CA LEU A 12 -7.55 2.45 4.13
C LEU A 12 -6.34 3.35 3.89
N ALA A 13 -5.49 3.56 4.89
CA ALA A 13 -4.30 4.40 4.77
C ALA A 13 -3.30 3.84 3.74
N PHE A 14 -2.99 2.54 3.80
CA PHE A 14 -2.07 1.92 2.84
C PHE A 14 -2.67 1.81 1.43
N SER A 15 -3.99 1.72 1.28
CA SER A 15 -4.63 1.83 -0.04
C SER A 15 -4.46 3.22 -0.66
N ILE A 16 -4.46 4.28 0.16
CA ILE A 16 -4.16 5.64 -0.30
C ILE A 16 -2.68 5.78 -0.67
N PHE A 17 -1.77 5.22 0.13
CA PHE A 17 -0.33 5.20 -0.21
C PHE A 17 -0.08 4.48 -1.54
N LEU A 18 -0.68 3.30 -1.73
CA LEU A 18 -0.56 2.55 -2.99
C LEU A 18 -1.02 3.38 -4.19
N ALA A 19 -2.12 4.12 -4.08
CA ALA A 19 -2.61 4.99 -5.13
C ALA A 19 -1.67 6.17 -5.42
N VAL A 20 -1.03 6.74 -4.40
CA VAL A 20 -0.03 7.81 -4.56
C VAL A 20 1.23 7.27 -5.20
N ASP A 21 1.74 6.12 -4.75
CA ASP A 21 2.98 5.54 -5.23
C ASP A 21 2.84 5.02 -6.66
N THR A 22 1.70 4.39 -7.00
CA THR A 22 1.40 4.06 -8.40
C THR A 22 1.28 5.30 -9.28
N GLN A 23 0.70 6.40 -8.78
CA GLN A 23 0.64 7.66 -9.54
C GLN A 23 2.03 8.27 -9.77
N LEU A 24 2.94 8.15 -8.79
CA LEU A 24 4.32 8.62 -8.89
C LEU A 24 5.13 7.78 -9.90
N ILE A 25 4.87 6.46 -9.95
CA ILE A 25 5.53 5.52 -10.87
C ILE A 25 4.98 5.63 -12.29
N MET A 26 3.66 5.72 -12.47
CA MET A 26 3.02 5.86 -13.79
C MET A 26 3.28 7.23 -14.45
N GLY A 27 3.74 8.21 -13.69
CA GLY A 27 4.09 9.54 -14.21
C GLY A 27 2.88 10.42 -14.53
N GLY A 28 3.09 11.45 -15.37
CA GLY A 28 2.04 12.42 -15.76
C GLY A 28 2.01 13.73 -14.94
N LYS A 29 2.96 13.93 -14.03
CA LYS A 29 3.29 15.21 -13.35
C LYS A 29 4.82 15.32 -13.19
N ARG A 30 5.34 16.49 -12.75
CA ARG A 30 6.77 16.90 -12.74
C ARG A 30 7.81 15.93 -12.11
N HIS A 31 7.42 14.87 -11.40
CA HIS A 31 8.35 13.93 -10.77
C HIS A 31 8.05 12.51 -11.26
N GLU A 32 8.71 12.11 -12.34
CA GLU A 32 8.72 10.74 -12.83
C GLU A 32 9.95 10.03 -12.24
N ILE A 33 9.76 8.80 -11.76
CA ILE A 33 10.88 7.95 -11.36
C ILE A 33 11.66 7.59 -12.63
N SER A 34 12.99 7.82 -12.61
CA SER A 34 13.88 7.41 -13.71
C SER A 34 13.79 5.89 -13.88
N ALA A 35 13.87 5.39 -15.12
CA ALA A 35 13.84 3.94 -15.39
C ALA A 35 14.94 3.16 -14.63
N GLU A 36 15.99 3.85 -14.19
CA GLU A 36 17.10 3.36 -13.39
C GLU A 36 16.67 2.98 -11.95
N ASP A 37 15.58 3.56 -11.46
CA ASP A 37 15.07 3.41 -10.08
C ASP A 37 13.90 2.41 -9.99
N HIS A 38 13.69 1.57 -11.01
CA HIS A 38 12.66 0.52 -11.02
C HIS A 38 12.70 -0.34 -9.76
N VAL A 39 13.88 -0.76 -9.31
CA VAL A 39 14.01 -1.63 -8.12
C VAL A 39 13.42 -0.95 -6.89
N PHE A 40 13.67 0.35 -6.72
CA PHE A 40 13.12 1.13 -5.62
C PHE A 40 11.59 1.26 -5.74
N ALA A 41 11.08 1.59 -6.93
CA ALA A 41 9.65 1.66 -7.21
C ALA A 41 8.94 0.33 -6.89
N SER A 42 9.55 -0.80 -7.25
CA SER A 42 9.01 -2.13 -6.95
C SER A 42 9.00 -2.46 -5.46
N ILE A 43 10.03 -2.05 -4.70
CA ILE A 43 10.05 -2.22 -3.25
C ILE A 43 8.93 -1.39 -2.60
N MET A 44 8.72 -0.17 -3.06
CA MET A 44 7.67 0.73 -2.55
C MET A 44 6.27 0.10 -2.73
N LEU A 45 5.93 -0.32 -3.96
CA LEU A 45 4.67 -1.01 -4.23
C LEU A 45 4.53 -2.33 -3.47
N TYR A 46 5.62 -3.09 -3.34
CA TYR A 46 5.60 -4.35 -2.61
C TYR A 46 5.22 -4.14 -1.14
N LEU A 47 5.82 -3.15 -0.48
CA LEU A 47 5.54 -2.85 0.92
C LEU A 47 4.07 -2.49 1.11
N ASP A 48 3.52 -1.61 0.26
CA ASP A 48 2.12 -1.22 0.33
C ASP A 48 1.18 -2.42 0.19
N ILE A 49 1.40 -3.27 -0.81
CA ILE A 49 0.58 -4.47 -1.05
C ILE A 49 0.65 -5.43 0.14
N VAL A 50 1.84 -5.66 0.71
CA VAL A 50 2.01 -6.53 1.88
C VAL A 50 1.28 -5.98 3.10
N TYR A 51 1.37 -4.69 3.37
CA TYR A 51 0.66 -4.09 4.51
C TYR A 51 -0.86 -4.13 4.32
N ILE A 52 -1.37 -3.80 3.13
CA ILE A 52 -2.80 -3.95 2.80
C ILE A 52 -3.24 -5.39 3.06
N PHE A 53 -2.47 -6.37 2.58
CA PHE A 53 -2.78 -7.79 2.76
C PHE A 53 -2.82 -8.18 4.25
N ILE A 54 -1.85 -7.74 5.05
CA ILE A 54 -1.82 -8.00 6.50
C ILE A 54 -3.05 -7.40 7.19
N TYR A 55 -3.43 -6.16 6.85
CA TYR A 55 -4.62 -5.53 7.43
C TYR A 55 -5.92 -6.21 6.99
N LEU A 56 -6.01 -6.65 5.74
CA LEU A 56 -7.15 -7.44 5.27
C LEU A 56 -7.24 -8.80 5.97
N LEU A 57 -6.11 -9.47 6.21
CA LEU A 57 -6.07 -10.69 7.01
C LEU A 57 -6.52 -10.43 8.46
N GLN A 58 -6.16 -9.30 9.06
CA GLN A 58 -6.65 -8.94 10.41
C GLN A 58 -8.15 -8.63 10.44
N LEU A 59 -8.72 -8.17 9.33
CA LEU A 59 -10.16 -7.86 9.22
C LEU A 59 -11.02 -9.09 8.94
N ILE A 60 -10.53 -9.99 8.08
CA ILE A 60 -11.31 -11.10 7.52
C ILE A 60 -10.89 -12.45 8.13
N GLY A 61 -9.63 -12.57 8.53
CA GLY A 61 -9.03 -13.80 9.04
C GLY A 61 -9.32 -14.07 10.51
N ASP A 62 -10.45 -13.59 11.04
CA ASP A 62 -10.90 -13.96 12.38
C ASP A 62 -11.06 -15.48 12.42
N ARG A 63 -10.17 -16.12 13.17
CA ARG A 63 -10.19 -17.55 13.47
C ARG A 63 -10.91 -17.68 14.80
N GLU A 64 -11.92 -18.55 14.84
CA GLU A 64 -12.43 -19.06 16.12
C GLU A 64 -11.31 -19.48 17.07
#